data_AF-A0A432CLZ2-F1
#
_entry.id   AF-A0A432CLZ2-F1
#
_cell.length_a   1.000
_cell.length_b   1.000
_cell.length_c   1.000
_cell.angle_alpha   90.00
_cell.angle_beta   90.00
_cell.angle_gamma   90.00
#
_symmetry.space_group_name_H-M   'P 1'
#
loop_
_entity.id
_entity.type
_entity.pdbx_description
1 polymer ?
#
loop_
_entity_poly.entity_id
_entity_poly.type
_entity_poly.pdbx_seq_one_letter_code
_entity_poly.pdbx_strand_id
1 'polypeptide(L)'
;MRKFYLYIICTMIVSYFDVKYNLKSIFLFTFFVISVPFFNDVKNYFKISILKINKIFAIYVIIFSLSFTILFSLLPHLIFRDYSINKIEDFTNYGILKVFLLSPILEELIFRGSLLSLLVKTESPKKAIFLSSLGFSLAHYLSDSSLFAVFVLGVFLAYVYLKTENIFLCIIVHALNNFLALVFSPFLISILKIKETGCYLLEIIVMSSVIMSLSLFKIYKQSKN
;
A
#
# COMPACT_ATOMS: atom_id res chain seq x y z
N MET A 1 11.90 -22.31 -2.12
CA MET A 1 12.51 -22.27 -0.77
C MET A 1 13.84 -21.49 -0.75
N ARG A 2 14.96 -22.01 -1.27
CA ARG A 2 16.28 -21.34 -1.17
C ARG A 2 16.38 -19.96 -1.85
N LYS A 3 15.78 -19.80 -3.04
CA LYS A 3 15.72 -18.51 -3.78
C LYS A 3 14.89 -17.43 -3.05
N PHE A 4 13.91 -17.85 -2.24
CA PHE A 4 13.03 -16.95 -1.48
C PHE A 4 13.74 -16.33 -0.27
N TYR A 5 14.46 -17.15 0.51
CA TYR A 5 15.28 -16.63 1.60
C TYR A 5 16.39 -15.71 1.07
N LEU A 6 16.99 -16.04 -0.07
CA LEU A 6 17.96 -15.16 -0.72
C LEU A 6 17.33 -13.82 -1.10
N TYR A 7 16.13 -13.83 -1.66
CA TYR A 7 15.41 -12.60 -1.98
C TYR A 7 15.12 -11.76 -0.73
N ILE A 8 14.60 -12.35 0.35
CA ILE A 8 14.37 -11.63 1.63
C ILE A 8 15.67 -11.08 2.21
N ILE A 9 16.74 -11.87 2.23
CA ILE A 9 18.03 -11.43 2.77
C ILE A 9 18.61 -10.30 1.92
N CYS A 10 18.61 -10.42 0.60
CA CYS A 10 19.07 -9.37 -0.31
C CYS A 10 18.25 -8.09 -0.15
N THR A 11 16.94 -8.21 0.00
CA THR A 11 16.04 -7.05 0.19
C THR A 11 16.24 -6.38 1.54
N MET A 12 16.41 -7.13 2.62
CA MET A 12 16.76 -6.60 3.94
C MET A 12 18.14 -5.92 3.94
N ILE A 13 19.14 -6.51 3.28
CA ILE A 13 20.49 -5.94 3.15
C ILE A 13 20.43 -4.63 2.37
N VAL A 14 19.79 -4.61 1.19
CA VAL A 14 19.66 -3.37 0.40
C VAL A 14 18.91 -2.29 1.19
N SER A 15 17.90 -2.67 1.97
CA SER A 15 17.18 -1.73 2.86
C SER A 15 18.11 -1.13 3.90
N TYR A 16 18.93 -1.95 4.55
CA TYR A 16 19.91 -1.50 5.53
C TYR A 16 20.96 -0.54 4.95
N PHE A 17 21.48 -0.82 3.75
CA PHE A 17 22.44 0.06 3.10
C PHE A 17 21.78 1.38 2.65
N ASP A 18 20.56 1.35 2.12
CA ASP A 18 19.85 2.56 1.73
C ASP A 18 19.56 3.47 2.95
N VAL A 19 19.21 2.86 4.10
CA VAL A 19 19.07 3.52 5.42
C VAL A 19 20.38 4.19 5.83
N LYS A 20 21.49 3.45 5.78
CA LYS A 20 22.79 3.92 6.25
C LYS A 20 23.36 5.06 5.41
N TYR A 21 23.04 5.10 4.11
CA TYR A 21 23.64 6.03 3.16
C TYR A 21 22.66 7.07 2.58
N ASN A 22 21.40 7.08 3.04
CA ASN A 22 20.35 8.04 2.67
C ASN A 22 20.15 8.19 1.14
N LEU A 23 20.21 7.07 0.42
CA LEU A 23 20.31 7.09 -1.05
C LEU A 23 18.95 7.31 -1.74
N LYS A 24 17.81 7.09 -1.05
CA LYS A 24 16.37 7.39 -1.34
C LYS A 24 15.81 7.07 -2.76
N SER A 25 16.65 6.76 -3.73
CA SER A 25 16.34 6.56 -5.15
C SER A 25 16.98 5.28 -5.70
N ILE A 26 18.00 4.76 -5.02
CA ILE A 26 18.67 3.49 -5.36
C ILE A 26 17.86 2.30 -4.84
N PHE A 27 17.08 2.46 -3.77
CA PHE A 27 16.30 1.37 -3.16
C PHE A 27 15.37 0.65 -4.13
N LEU A 28 14.36 1.34 -4.68
CA LEU A 28 13.39 0.73 -5.60
C LEU A 28 14.05 0.18 -6.87
N PHE A 29 15.08 0.85 -7.38
CA PHE A 29 15.80 0.42 -8.57
C PHE A 29 16.62 -0.86 -8.32
N THR A 30 17.34 -0.93 -7.21
CA THR A 30 18.15 -2.11 -6.85
C THR A 30 17.25 -3.28 -6.46
N PHE A 31 16.16 -3.00 -5.75
CA PHE A 31 15.11 -3.96 -5.41
C PHE A 31 14.43 -4.51 -6.67
N PHE A 32 14.15 -3.64 -7.65
CA PHE A 32 13.65 -4.02 -8.96
C PHE A 32 14.66 -4.93 -9.67
N VAL A 33 15.94 -4.55 -9.79
CA VAL A 33 17.00 -5.35 -10.42
C VAL A 33 17.13 -6.73 -9.75
N ILE A 34 17.06 -6.82 -8.43
CA ILE A 34 17.10 -8.09 -7.68
C ILE A 34 15.84 -8.93 -7.94
N SER A 35 14.70 -8.29 -8.19
CA SER A 35 13.45 -8.97 -8.52
C SER A 35 13.37 -9.42 -9.99
N VAL A 36 14.11 -8.79 -10.93
CA VAL A 36 14.14 -9.12 -12.39
C VAL A 36 14.29 -10.62 -12.68
N PRO A 37 15.23 -11.37 -12.08
CA PRO A 37 15.40 -12.81 -12.31
C PRO A 37 14.18 -13.66 -11.94
N PHE A 38 13.31 -13.13 -11.08
CA PHE A 38 12.09 -13.80 -10.65
C PHE A 38 10.91 -13.51 -11.58
N PHE A 39 10.97 -12.49 -12.44
CA PHE A 39 9.90 -12.15 -13.40
C PHE A 39 9.76 -13.18 -14.54
N ASN A 40 10.79 -13.99 -14.84
CA ASN A 40 10.69 -15.01 -15.90
C ASN A 40 9.65 -16.11 -15.57
N ASP A 41 9.45 -16.42 -14.29
CA ASP A 41 8.38 -17.31 -13.82
C ASP A 41 7.00 -16.59 -13.73
N VAL A 42 6.96 -15.28 -14.00
CA VAL A 42 5.81 -14.37 -13.79
C VAL A 42 5.09 -14.03 -15.09
N LYS A 43 5.65 -14.32 -16.28
CA LYS A 43 5.01 -14.06 -17.60
C LYS A 43 3.57 -14.56 -17.70
N ASN A 44 3.21 -15.64 -16.99
CA ASN A 44 1.84 -16.17 -16.94
C ASN A 44 0.86 -15.31 -16.12
N TYR A 45 1.35 -14.54 -15.15
CA TYR A 45 0.55 -13.65 -14.27
C TYR A 45 0.41 -12.23 -14.83
N PHE A 46 1.25 -11.85 -15.82
CA PHE A 46 1.08 -10.64 -16.62
C PHE A 46 0.07 -10.80 -17.76
N LYS A 47 -0.88 -11.74 -17.66
CA LYS A 47 -2.08 -11.66 -18.52
C LYS A 47 -2.84 -10.41 -18.11
N ILE A 48 -2.53 -9.31 -18.78
CA ILE A 48 -3.27 -8.06 -18.76
C ILE A 48 -4.66 -8.39 -19.32
N SER A 49 -5.55 -8.84 -18.46
CA SER A 49 -6.97 -8.90 -18.78
C SER A 49 -7.49 -7.48 -18.70
N ILE A 50 -7.78 -6.88 -19.86
CA ILE A 50 -8.61 -5.68 -19.93
C ILE A 50 -9.96 -6.08 -19.32
N LEU A 51 -10.26 -5.44 -18.20
CA LEU A 51 -11.20 -5.90 -17.21
C LEU A 51 -12.68 -5.95 -17.65
N LYS A 52 -13.39 -6.96 -17.14
CA LYS A 52 -14.78 -6.81 -16.65
C LYS A 52 -14.77 -6.75 -15.11
N ILE A 53 -14.33 -5.63 -14.51
CA ILE A 53 -14.54 -5.42 -13.07
C ILE A 53 -16.03 -5.22 -12.83
N ASN A 54 -16.60 -5.96 -11.88
CA ASN A 54 -17.94 -5.67 -11.39
C ASN A 54 -17.96 -4.24 -10.82
N LYS A 55 -18.82 -3.36 -11.34
CA LYS A 55 -18.94 -1.96 -10.87
C LYS A 55 -19.11 -1.88 -9.35
N ILE A 56 -19.81 -2.84 -8.75
CA ILE A 56 -20.01 -2.90 -7.30
C ILE A 56 -18.69 -3.17 -6.56
N PHE A 57 -17.79 -3.99 -7.12
CA PHE A 57 -16.46 -4.24 -6.56
C PHE A 57 -15.64 -2.97 -6.53
N ALA A 58 -15.60 -2.24 -7.64
CA ALA A 58 -14.89 -0.97 -7.76
C ALA A 58 -15.38 0.07 -6.74
N ILE A 59 -16.70 0.14 -6.51
CA ILE A 59 -17.29 1.03 -5.50
C ILE A 59 -16.75 0.71 -4.11
N TYR A 60 -16.73 -0.56 -3.71
CA TYR A 60 -16.21 -0.92 -2.38
C TYR A 60 -14.72 -0.69 -2.23
N VAL A 61 -13.93 -0.83 -3.30
CA VAL A 61 -12.51 -0.47 -3.29
C VAL A 61 -12.31 1.03 -3.07
N ILE A 62 -13.11 1.89 -3.73
CA ILE A 62 -13.05 3.34 -3.53
C ILE A 62 -13.45 3.71 -2.09
N ILE A 63 -14.53 3.09 -1.58
CA ILE A 63 -14.98 3.29 -0.20
C ILE A 63 -13.90 2.86 0.80
N PHE A 64 -13.24 1.72 0.55
CA PHE A 64 -12.10 1.28 1.35
C PHE A 64 -10.98 2.33 1.33
N SER A 65 -10.55 2.80 0.16
CA SER A 65 -9.49 3.80 0.04
C SER A 65 -9.81 5.09 0.78
N LEU A 66 -11.02 5.63 0.64
CA LEU A 66 -11.44 6.84 1.34
C LEU A 66 -11.46 6.66 2.86
N SER A 67 -12.08 5.58 3.34
CA SER A 67 -12.14 5.29 4.79
C SER A 67 -10.77 5.01 5.39
N PHE A 68 -9.89 4.32 4.65
CA PHE A 68 -8.50 4.11 5.04
C PHE A 68 -7.73 5.43 5.14
N THR A 69 -7.87 6.33 4.16
CA THR A 69 -7.22 7.67 4.22
C THR A 69 -7.69 8.48 5.41
N ILE A 70 -9.00 8.51 5.68
CA ILE A 70 -9.56 9.25 6.84
C ILE A 70 -9.04 8.65 8.15
N LEU A 71 -9.05 7.32 8.28
CA LEU A 71 -8.52 6.66 9.46
C LEU A 71 -7.03 6.98 9.65
N PHE A 72 -6.25 6.87 8.57
CA PHE A 72 -4.80 7.08 8.60
C PHE A 72 -4.40 8.53 8.92
N SER A 73 -5.15 9.51 8.42
CA SER A 73 -4.86 10.93 8.67
C SER A 73 -5.22 11.37 10.09
N LEU A 74 -6.28 10.81 10.66
CA LEU A 74 -6.85 11.26 11.94
C LEU A 74 -6.29 10.51 13.15
N LEU A 75 -5.93 9.22 12.99
CA LEU A 75 -5.46 8.39 14.10
C LEU A 75 -4.18 8.93 14.78
N PRO A 76 -3.17 9.45 14.05
CA PRO A 76 -1.98 10.04 14.68
C PRO A 76 -2.30 11.24 15.56
N HIS A 77 -3.30 12.08 15.21
CA HIS A 77 -3.69 13.23 16.03
C HIS A 77 -4.38 12.82 17.34
N LEU A 78 -5.10 11.69 17.34
CA LEU A 78 -5.69 11.12 18.55
C LEU A 78 -4.61 10.57 19.50
N ILE A 79 -3.63 9.83 18.94
CA ILE A 79 -2.59 9.14 19.70
C ILE A 79 -1.48 10.11 20.13
N PHE A 80 -1.04 10.97 19.20
CA PHE A 80 0.04 11.92 19.35
C PHE A 80 -0.54 13.34 19.24
N ARG A 81 -0.99 13.89 20.38
CA ARG A 81 -1.63 15.23 20.47
C ARG A 81 -0.87 16.35 19.75
N ASP A 82 0.45 16.24 19.64
CA ASP A 82 1.34 17.25 19.03
C ASP A 82 1.87 16.86 17.64
N TYR A 83 1.22 15.93 16.93
CA TYR A 83 1.60 15.58 15.56
C TYR A 83 1.51 16.81 14.64
N SER A 84 2.67 17.36 14.26
CA SER A 84 2.77 18.57 13.43
C SER A 84 2.55 18.27 11.95
N ILE A 85 1.61 18.97 11.32
CA ILE A 85 1.19 18.81 9.91
C ILE A 85 2.21 19.43 8.92
N ASN A 86 3.27 20.06 9.42
CA ASN A 86 4.13 20.97 8.64
C ASN A 86 5.09 20.29 7.65
N LYS A 87 4.90 19.01 7.33
CA LYS A 87 5.67 18.29 6.30
C LYS A 87 4.89 18.14 4.99
N ILE A 88 4.26 19.22 4.53
CA ILE A 88 3.98 19.31 3.08
C ILE A 88 5.33 19.67 2.48
N GLU A 89 6.16 18.66 2.18
CA GLU A 89 7.36 18.87 1.37
C GLU A 89 6.93 19.56 0.07
N ASP A 90 7.73 20.51 -0.42
CA ASP A 90 7.57 21.14 -1.71
C ASP A 90 7.61 20.07 -2.81
N PHE A 91 6.47 19.48 -3.12
CA PHE A 91 6.32 18.56 -4.23
C PHE A 91 6.47 19.34 -5.52
N THR A 92 7.69 19.40 -6.05
CA THR A 92 7.90 19.78 -7.45
C THR A 92 7.04 18.90 -8.36
N ASN A 93 6.69 19.38 -9.56
CA ASN A 93 5.92 18.59 -10.54
C ASN A 93 6.51 17.18 -10.79
N TYR A 94 7.83 17.03 -10.64
CA TYR A 94 8.53 15.75 -10.73
C TYR A 94 8.32 14.82 -9.52
N GLY A 95 8.17 15.38 -8.31
CA GLY A 95 7.87 14.62 -7.09
C GLY A 95 6.47 14.00 -7.13
N ILE A 96 5.49 14.76 -7.62
CA ILE A 96 4.10 14.31 -7.84
C ILE A 96 4.06 13.10 -8.78
N LEU A 97 4.71 13.21 -9.94
CA LEU A 97 4.70 12.16 -10.96
C LEU A 97 5.39 10.87 -10.47
N LYS A 98 6.46 11.02 -9.69
CA LYS A 98 7.18 9.89 -9.08
C LYS A 98 6.32 9.17 -8.04
N VAL A 99 5.65 9.91 -7.16
CA VAL A 99 4.81 9.35 -6.08
C VAL A 99 3.52 8.72 -6.60
N PHE A 100 2.94 9.26 -7.68
CA PHE A 100 1.65 8.80 -8.19
C PHE A 100 1.70 7.73 -9.26
N LEU A 101 2.77 7.69 -10.05
CA LEU A 101 2.85 6.74 -11.17
C LEU A 101 4.00 5.77 -10.99
N LEU A 102 5.23 6.27 -10.89
CA LEU A 102 6.40 5.40 -10.92
C LEU A 102 6.53 4.53 -9.66
N SER A 103 6.34 5.08 -8.46
CA SER A 103 6.46 4.33 -7.21
C SER A 103 5.41 3.21 -7.12
N PRO A 104 4.09 3.49 -7.29
CA PRO A 104 3.08 2.46 -7.20
C PRO A 104 3.27 1.36 -8.25
N ILE A 105 3.66 1.71 -9.48
CA ILE A 105 3.95 0.71 -10.51
C ILE A 105 5.08 -0.23 -10.06
N LEU A 106 6.24 0.33 -9.67
CA LEU A 106 7.40 -0.48 -9.28
C LEU A 106 7.10 -1.31 -8.03
N GLU A 107 6.47 -0.71 -7.03
CA GLU A 107 6.14 -1.40 -5.79
C GLU A 107 5.15 -2.55 -6.04
N GLU A 108 4.08 -2.35 -6.81
CA GLU A 108 3.16 -3.45 -7.13
C GLU A 108 3.83 -4.55 -7.96
N LEU A 109 4.64 -4.18 -8.96
CA LEU A 109 5.41 -5.14 -9.76
C LEU A 109 6.26 -6.05 -8.87
N ILE A 110 6.89 -5.48 -7.85
CA ILE A 110 7.81 -6.24 -7.01
C ILE A 110 7.06 -7.02 -5.93
N PHE A 111 6.18 -6.37 -5.17
CA PHE A 111 5.52 -7.01 -4.03
C PHE A 111 4.40 -7.96 -4.45
N ARG A 112 3.63 -7.63 -5.50
CA ARG A 112 2.49 -8.44 -5.95
C ARG A 112 2.91 -9.32 -7.11
N GLY A 113 3.54 -8.73 -8.12
CA GLY A 113 4.01 -9.47 -9.29
C GLY A 113 5.06 -10.52 -8.96
N SER A 114 6.00 -10.23 -8.05
CA SER A 114 7.11 -11.14 -7.73
C SER A 114 6.98 -11.80 -6.35
N LEU A 115 7.10 -11.04 -5.25
CA LEU A 115 7.20 -11.60 -3.90
C LEU A 115 5.96 -12.41 -3.50
N LEU A 116 4.77 -11.84 -3.63
CA LEU A 116 3.51 -12.52 -3.29
C LEU A 116 3.27 -13.74 -4.18
N SER A 117 3.49 -13.61 -5.49
CA SER A 117 3.39 -14.71 -6.46
C SER A 117 4.34 -15.87 -6.16
N LEU A 118 5.53 -15.58 -5.64
CA LEU A 118 6.46 -16.62 -5.21
C LEU A 118 6.01 -17.27 -3.89
N LEU A 119 5.56 -16.45 -2.94
CA LEU A 119 5.12 -16.90 -1.61
C LEU A 119 3.93 -17.87 -1.69
N VAL A 120 2.94 -17.59 -2.55
CA VAL A 120 1.76 -18.48 -2.68
C VAL A 120 2.08 -19.86 -3.25
N LYS A 121 3.24 -20.04 -3.89
CA LYS A 121 3.70 -21.35 -4.38
C LYS A 121 4.27 -22.23 -3.27
N THR A 122 4.71 -21.64 -2.16
CA THR A 122 5.42 -22.35 -1.08
C THR A 122 4.74 -22.24 0.28
N GLU A 123 3.81 -21.31 0.44
CA GLU A 123 3.16 -20.97 1.71
C GLU A 123 1.65 -20.92 1.56
N SER A 124 0.92 -21.04 2.68
CA SER A 124 -0.53 -20.82 2.67
C SER A 124 -0.88 -19.39 2.24
N PRO A 125 -2.03 -19.14 1.57
CA PRO A 125 -2.41 -17.79 1.12
C PRO A 125 -2.40 -16.74 2.23
N LYS A 126 -2.83 -17.09 3.45
CA LYS A 126 -2.80 -16.19 4.60
C LYS A 126 -1.37 -15.79 4.98
N LYS A 127 -0.46 -16.76 5.02
CA LYS A 127 0.95 -16.53 5.36
C LYS A 127 1.67 -15.75 4.25
N ALA A 128 1.34 -16.03 2.98
CA ALA A 128 1.85 -15.28 1.84
C ALA A 128 1.43 -13.80 1.86
N ILE A 129 0.15 -13.51 2.15
CA ILE A 129 -0.35 -12.14 2.34
C ILE A 129 0.44 -11.46 3.46
N PHE A 130 0.54 -12.11 4.63
CA PHE A 130 1.22 -11.53 5.79
C PHE A 130 2.68 -11.20 5.49
N LEU A 131 3.45 -12.15 4.95
CA LEU A 131 4.88 -11.98 4.69
C LEU A 131 5.15 -10.94 3.59
N SER A 132 4.37 -10.93 2.50
CA SER A 132 4.52 -9.91 1.45
C SER A 132 4.19 -8.52 1.98
N SER A 133 3.12 -8.38 2.76
CA SER A 133 2.69 -7.11 3.35
C SER A 133 3.69 -6.59 4.40
N LEU A 134 4.31 -7.50 5.15
CA LEU A 134 5.38 -7.16 6.09
C LEU A 134 6.60 -6.64 5.33
N GLY A 135 7.03 -7.31 4.27
CA GLY A 135 8.11 -6.83 3.41
C GLY A 135 7.80 -5.45 2.80
N PHE A 136 6.57 -5.24 2.34
CA PHE A 136 6.09 -3.96 1.80
C PHE A 136 6.16 -2.84 2.83
N SER A 137 5.71 -3.11 4.07
CA SER A 137 5.81 -2.16 5.18
C SER A 137 7.26 -1.86 5.56
N LEU A 138 8.12 -2.87 5.69
CA LEU A 138 9.53 -2.67 6.05
C LEU A 138 10.32 -1.88 4.99
N ALA A 139 9.95 -2.03 3.71
CA ALA A 139 10.49 -1.20 2.62
C ALA A 139 10.17 0.31 2.78
N HIS A 140 9.20 0.66 3.62
CA HIS A 140 8.79 2.03 3.93
C HIS A 140 9.38 2.56 5.25
N TYR A 141 10.30 1.84 5.91
CA TYR A 141 10.88 2.23 7.20
C TYR A 141 11.50 3.64 7.23
N LEU A 142 12.07 4.09 6.11
CA LEU A 142 12.65 5.42 5.96
C LEU A 142 11.68 6.49 5.47
N SER A 143 10.46 6.09 5.11
CA SER A 143 9.44 7.04 4.70
C SER A 143 8.83 7.70 5.93
N ASP A 144 8.27 8.89 5.76
CA ASP A 144 7.48 9.55 6.80
C ASP A 144 6.10 8.85 7.03
N SER A 145 5.82 7.75 6.33
CA SER A 145 4.58 6.98 6.44
C SER A 145 4.61 6.02 7.63
N SER A 146 3.45 5.83 8.27
CA SER A 146 3.30 4.82 9.33
C SER A 146 3.47 3.41 8.76
N LEU A 147 4.44 2.66 9.29
CA LEU A 147 4.66 1.26 8.92
C LEU A 147 3.42 0.40 9.13
N PHE A 148 2.67 0.66 10.21
CA PHE A 148 1.43 -0.06 10.47
C PHE A 148 0.38 0.21 9.39
N ALA A 149 0.20 1.48 8.98
CA ALA A 149 -0.74 1.82 7.91
C ALA A 149 -0.31 1.22 6.57
N VAL A 150 0.98 1.33 6.23
CA VAL A 150 1.54 0.71 5.01
C VAL A 150 1.36 -0.81 5.03
N PHE A 151 1.49 -1.45 6.19
CA PHE A 151 1.23 -2.88 6.35
C PHE A 151 -0.25 -3.22 6.06
N VAL A 152 -1.20 -2.46 6.61
CA VAL A 152 -2.64 -2.66 6.38
C VAL A 152 -2.99 -2.48 4.90
N LEU A 153 -2.47 -1.43 4.25
CA LEU A 153 -2.61 -1.24 2.81
C LEU A 153 -1.96 -2.40 2.04
N GLY A 154 -0.80 -2.85 2.51
CA GLY A 154 -0.09 -4.04 2.03
C GLY A 154 -0.99 -5.26 1.96
N VAL A 155 -1.64 -5.59 3.08
CA VAL A 155 -2.57 -6.71 3.24
C VAL A 155 -3.75 -6.58 2.30
N PHE A 156 -4.33 -5.38 2.21
CA PHE A 156 -5.46 -5.12 1.31
C PHE A 156 -5.09 -5.36 -0.16
N LEU A 157 -4.01 -4.76 -0.64
CA LEU A 157 -3.56 -4.90 -2.03
C LEU A 157 -3.14 -6.35 -2.34
N ALA A 158 -2.49 -7.05 -1.39
CA ALA A 158 -2.18 -8.47 -1.55
C ALA A 158 -3.46 -9.31 -1.66
N TYR A 159 -4.47 -9.03 -0.85
CA TYR A 159 -5.78 -9.68 -0.95
C TYR A 159 -6.47 -9.40 -2.29
N VAL A 160 -6.50 -8.14 -2.74
CA VAL A 160 -7.05 -7.76 -4.05
C VAL A 160 -6.32 -8.49 -5.18
N TYR A 161 -5.00 -8.57 -5.13
CA TYR A 161 -4.20 -9.30 -6.13
C TYR A 161 -4.55 -10.78 -6.16
N LEU A 162 -4.61 -11.47 -5.02
CA LEU A 162 -4.96 -12.90 -4.99
C LEU A 162 -6.39 -13.20 -5.44
N LYS A 163 -7.28 -12.21 -5.41
CA LYS A 163 -8.66 -12.38 -5.87
C LYS A 163 -8.88 -12.03 -7.33
N THR A 164 -8.13 -11.08 -7.84
CA THR A 164 -8.35 -10.54 -9.19
C THR A 164 -7.27 -10.99 -10.17
N GLU A 165 -6.14 -11.48 -9.66
CA GLU A 165 -4.90 -11.76 -10.40
C GLU A 165 -4.48 -10.58 -11.28
N ASN A 166 -4.87 -9.37 -10.89
CA ASN A 166 -4.75 -8.17 -11.70
C ASN A 166 -3.84 -7.15 -11.01
N ILE A 167 -2.61 -7.07 -11.51
CA ILE A 167 -1.62 -6.13 -10.98
C ILE A 167 -1.95 -4.68 -11.33
N PHE A 168 -2.58 -4.43 -12.48
CA PHE A 168 -2.96 -3.09 -12.91
C PHE A 168 -4.03 -2.49 -12.00
N LEU A 169 -4.98 -3.31 -11.54
CA LEU A 169 -5.94 -2.91 -10.51
C LEU A 169 -5.22 -2.52 -9.21
N CYS A 170 -4.25 -3.31 -8.76
CA CYS A 170 -3.47 -3.00 -7.56
C CYS A 170 -2.71 -1.67 -7.73
N ILE A 171 -2.12 -1.43 -8.91
CA ILE A 171 -1.43 -0.18 -9.25
C ILE A 171 -2.38 1.02 -9.15
N ILE A 172 -3.57 0.94 -9.76
CA ILE A 172 -4.56 2.02 -9.70
C ILE A 172 -4.98 2.29 -8.27
N VAL A 173 -5.30 1.25 -7.51
CA VAL A 173 -5.79 1.37 -6.14
C VAL A 173 -4.71 1.93 -5.22
N HIS A 174 -3.46 1.52 -5.41
CA HIS A 174 -2.33 2.05 -4.67
C HIS A 174 -2.08 3.52 -5.03
N ALA A 175 -2.02 3.86 -6.31
CA ALA A 175 -1.89 5.24 -6.76
C ALA A 175 -3.02 6.15 -6.24
N LEU A 176 -4.26 5.65 -6.23
CA LEU A 176 -5.41 6.34 -5.64
C LEU A 176 -5.22 6.57 -4.14
N ASN A 177 -4.78 5.56 -3.38
CA ASN A 177 -4.51 5.71 -1.95
C ASN A 177 -3.41 6.75 -1.68
N ASN A 178 -2.34 6.74 -2.47
CA ASN A 178 -1.29 7.75 -2.36
C ASN A 178 -1.84 9.15 -2.68
N PHE A 179 -2.71 9.27 -3.69
CA PHE A 179 -3.35 10.53 -4.06
C PHE A 179 -4.24 11.09 -2.95
N LEU A 180 -5.09 10.24 -2.38
CA LEU A 180 -5.93 10.62 -1.25
C LEU A 180 -5.07 10.98 -0.02
N ALA A 181 -4.02 10.22 0.26
CA ALA A 181 -3.11 10.53 1.36
C ALA A 181 -2.39 11.88 1.16
N LEU A 182 -1.96 12.22 -0.06
CA LEU A 182 -1.24 13.46 -0.32
C LEU A 182 -2.16 14.69 -0.39
N VAL A 183 -3.28 14.58 -1.10
CA VAL A 183 -4.15 15.74 -1.43
C VAL A 183 -5.31 15.86 -0.46
N PHE A 184 -5.97 14.75 -0.13
CA PHE A 184 -7.20 14.77 0.67
C PHE A 184 -6.92 14.85 2.17
N SER A 185 -5.84 14.23 2.67
CA SER A 185 -5.48 14.27 4.09
C SER A 185 -5.25 15.69 4.62
N PRO A 186 -4.40 16.55 4.02
CA PRO A 186 -4.18 17.91 4.52
C PRO A 186 -5.45 18.78 4.41
N PHE A 187 -6.20 18.61 3.32
CA PHE A 187 -7.49 19.29 3.13
C PHE A 187 -8.48 18.94 4.26
N LEU A 188 -8.67 17.65 4.54
CA LEU A 188 -9.54 17.17 5.62
C LEU A 188 -9.12 17.74 6.97
N ILE A 189 -7.83 17.70 7.30
CA ILE A 189 -7.29 18.21 8.55
C ILE A 189 -7.52 19.72 8.71
N SER A 190 -7.35 20.49 7.62
CA SER A 190 -7.56 21.95 7.63
C SER A 190 -9.01 22.34 7.89
N ILE A 191 -9.98 21.60 7.33
CA ILE A 191 -11.41 21.84 7.54
C ILE A 191 -11.80 21.51 8.98
N LEU A 192 -11.29 20.39 9.52
CA LEU A 192 -11.73 19.86 10.80
C LEU A 192 -11.19 20.61 12.03
N LYS A 193 -10.27 21.57 11.87
CA LYS A 193 -9.65 22.35 12.99
C LYS A 193 -9.36 21.47 14.22
N ILE A 194 -8.67 20.35 13.99
CA ILE A 194 -8.59 19.18 14.89
C ILE A 194 -8.07 19.49 16.32
N LYS A 195 -7.45 20.66 16.55
CA LYS A 195 -6.93 21.06 17.86
C LYS A 195 -7.99 21.22 18.96
N GLU A 196 -9.28 21.38 18.65
CA GLU A 196 -10.30 21.73 19.68
C GLU A 196 -11.38 20.66 19.95
N THR A 197 -11.43 19.55 19.21
CA THR A 197 -12.62 18.66 19.21
C THR A 197 -12.31 17.15 19.23
N GLY A 198 -11.70 16.68 20.32
CA GLY A 198 -11.32 15.26 20.49
C GLY A 198 -12.49 14.26 20.39
N CYS A 199 -13.72 14.63 20.77
CA CYS A 199 -14.90 13.74 20.71
C CYS A 199 -15.33 13.42 19.28
N TYR A 200 -15.41 14.42 18.40
CA TYR A 200 -15.78 14.23 16.99
C TYR A 200 -14.71 13.44 16.22
N LEU A 201 -13.44 13.57 16.60
CA LEU A 201 -12.33 12.82 16.00
C LEU A 201 -12.49 11.30 16.22
N LEU A 202 -12.83 10.88 17.44
CA LEU A 202 -13.05 9.48 17.78
C LEU A 202 -14.23 8.89 17.00
N GLU A 203 -15.33 9.62 16.88
CA GLU A 203 -16.50 9.19 16.11
C GLU A 203 -16.17 8.97 14.63
N ILE A 204 -15.43 9.89 14.00
CA ILE A 204 -15.02 9.78 12.59
C ILE A 204 -14.08 8.59 12.38
N ILE A 205 -13.15 8.35 13.30
CA ILE A 205 -12.24 7.19 13.28
C ILE A 205 -13.04 5.88 13.36
N VAL A 206 -13.98 5.79 14.30
CA VAL A 206 -14.84 4.61 14.47
C VAL A 206 -15.67 4.38 13.20
N MET A 207 -16.32 5.41 12.67
CA MET A 207 -17.10 5.34 11.43
C MET A 207 -16.25 4.83 10.26
N SER A 208 -15.03 5.37 10.11
CA SER A 208 -14.10 4.99 9.05
C SER A 208 -13.67 3.53 9.18
N SER A 209 -13.39 3.05 10.40
CA SER A 209 -13.05 1.66 10.66
C SER A 209 -14.19 0.69 10.33
N VAL A 210 -15.43 1.07 10.61
CA VAL A 210 -16.64 0.29 10.30
C VAL A 210 -16.83 0.22 8.79
N ILE A 211 -16.78 1.37 8.10
CA ILE A 211 -16.92 1.45 6.64
C ILE A 211 -15.83 0.63 5.92
N MET A 212 -14.58 0.72 6.39
CA MET A 212 -13.46 -0.06 5.90
C MET A 212 -13.70 -1.57 6.08
N SER A 213 -14.24 -1.99 7.22
CA SER A 213 -14.56 -3.40 7.50
C SER A 213 -15.70 -3.92 6.60
N LEU A 214 -16.75 -3.11 6.40
CA LEU A 214 -17.88 -3.44 5.54
C LEU A 214 -17.48 -3.57 4.07
N SER A 215 -16.62 -2.68 3.58
CA SER A 215 -16.11 -2.73 2.21
C SER A 215 -15.27 -3.99 1.98
N LEU A 216 -14.38 -4.34 2.91
CA LEU A 216 -13.63 -5.60 2.89
C LEU A 216 -14.55 -6.82 2.83
N PHE A 217 -15.59 -6.86 3.67
CA PHE A 217 -16.55 -7.97 3.67
C PHE A 217 -17.29 -8.11 2.34
N LYS A 218 -17.67 -6.98 1.71
CA LYS A 218 -18.37 -6.98 0.43
C LYS A 218 -17.46 -7.39 -0.73
N ILE A 219 -16.22 -6.91 -0.75
CA ILE A 219 -15.16 -7.36 -1.68
C ILE A 219 -14.96 -8.88 -1.52
N TYR A 220 -14.93 -9.38 -0.28
CA TYR A 220 -14.84 -10.82 -0.03
C TYR A 220 -16.02 -11.62 -0.59
N LYS A 221 -17.25 -11.18 -0.35
CA LYS A 221 -18.45 -11.85 -0.88
C LYS A 221 -18.45 -11.88 -2.41
N GLN A 222 -18.09 -10.78 -3.06
CA GLN A 222 -18.07 -10.72 -4.53
C GLN A 222 -16.99 -11.60 -5.15
N SER A 223 -15.93 -11.91 -4.41
CA SER A 223 -14.88 -12.83 -4.88
C SER A 223 -15.26 -14.31 -4.86
N LYS A 224 -16.44 -14.67 -4.36
CA LYS A 224 -16.95 -16.05 -4.32
C LYS A 224 -18.04 -16.35 -5.35
N ASN A 225 -18.55 -15.32 -6.03
CA ASN A 225 -19.57 -15.41 -7.07
C ASN A 225 -18.91 -15.29 -8.43
#